data_AF-A0A834VGW0-F1
#
_entry.id   AF-A0A834VGW0-F1
#
_cell.length_a   1.000
_cell.length_b   1.000
_cell.length_c   1.000
_cell.angle_alpha   90.00
_cell.angle_beta   90.00
_cell.angle_gamma   90.00
#
_symmetry.space_group_name_H-M   'P 1'
#
loop_
_entity.id
_entity.type
_entity.pdbx_description
1 polymer ?
#
loop_
_entity_poly.entity_id
_entity_poly.type
_entity_poly.pdbx_seq_one_letter_code
_entity_poly.pdbx_strand_id
1 'polypeptide(L)'
;MVERFHRQLEDSLKCESDNENWIDLLPLILIGIRTTIKEDLDISSAELIFDEALTLPADFIEPTNDKNVNMPEFIKVLRKKINKLRPIPTRTSKTESYLPTELSK
;
A
#
# COMPACT_ATOMS: atom_id res chain seq x y z
N MET A 1 19.15 -4.00 12.68
CA MET A 1 18.90 -4.19 11.23
C MET A 1 17.87 -5.30 11.00
N VAL A 2 18.06 -6.51 11.55
CA VAL A 2 17.11 -7.63 11.44
C VAL A 2 15.74 -7.32 12.08
N GLU A 3 15.72 -6.75 13.28
CA GLU A 3 14.46 -6.42 13.96
C GLU A 3 13.61 -5.39 13.18
N ARG A 4 14.24 -4.36 12.60
CA ARG A 4 13.54 -3.36 11.77
C ARG A 4 12.95 -4.00 10.51
N PHE A 5 13.68 -4.92 9.89
CA PHE A 5 13.18 -5.69 8.75
C PHE A 5 11.98 -6.58 9.13
N HIS A 6 12.07 -7.32 10.23
CA HIS A 6 10.95 -8.14 10.71
C HIS A 6 9.71 -7.30 11.05
N ARG A 7 9.88 -6.16 11.73
CA ARG A 7 8.78 -5.24 12.03
C ARG A 7 8.11 -4.72 10.76
N GLN A 8 8.90 -4.30 9.77
CA GLN A 8 8.36 -3.86 8.47
C GLN A 8 7.60 -4.98 7.74
N LEU A 9 8.12 -6.21 7.79
CA LEU A 9 7.46 -7.38 7.21
C LEU A 9 6.12 -7.67 7.90
N GLU A 10 6.10 -7.69 9.23
CA GLU A 10 4.88 -7.90 10.01
C GLU A 10 3.83 -6.82 9.75
N ASP A 11 4.24 -5.55 9.70
CA ASP A 11 3.33 -4.43 9.44
C ASP A 11 2.75 -4.50 8.02
N SER A 12 3.55 -4.90 7.04
CA SER A 12 3.09 -5.11 5.66
C SER A 12 2.08 -6.26 5.58
N LEU A 13 2.32 -7.36 6.30
CA LEU A 13 1.40 -8.49 6.38
C LEU A 13 0.09 -8.12 7.11
N LYS A 14 0.15 -7.30 8.16
CA LYS A 14 -1.04 -6.81 8.88
C LYS A 14 -1.88 -5.84 8.05
N CYS A 15 -1.25 -5.10 7.15
CA CYS A 15 -1.95 -4.20 6.23
C CYS A 15 -2.80 -4.98 5.22
N GLU A 16 -2.41 -6.21 4.91
CA GLU A 16 -3.12 -7.02 3.95
C GLU A 16 -4.46 -7.52 4.50
N SER A 17 -5.52 -7.17 3.80
CA SER A 17 -6.89 -7.45 4.23
C SER A 17 -7.31 -8.93 4.07
N ASP A 18 -6.53 -9.71 3.31
CA ASP A 18 -6.81 -11.11 2.99
C ASP A 18 -5.85 -12.04 3.73
N ASN A 19 -6.19 -12.34 4.99
CA ASN A 19 -5.37 -13.20 5.85
C ASN A 19 -5.32 -14.67 5.38
N GLU A 20 -6.15 -15.07 4.41
CA GLU A 20 -6.19 -16.44 3.88
C GLU A 20 -5.17 -16.64 2.75
N ASN A 21 -4.82 -15.58 2.01
CA ASN A 21 -3.96 -15.66 0.81
C ASN A 21 -2.64 -14.86 0.96
N TRP A 22 -2.20 -14.60 2.20
CA TRP A 22 -0.97 -13.83 2.45
C TRP A 22 0.29 -14.47 1.83
N ILE A 23 0.31 -15.80 1.66
CA ILE A 23 1.42 -16.55 1.05
C ILE A 23 1.60 -16.14 -0.42
N ASP A 24 0.50 -15.94 -1.15
CA ASP A 24 0.52 -15.55 -2.56
C ASP A 24 1.03 -14.12 -2.74
N LEU A 25 0.85 -13.27 -1.73
CA LEU A 25 1.29 -11.88 -1.69
C LEU A 25 2.71 -11.71 -1.12
N LEU A 26 3.22 -12.72 -0.41
CA LEU A 26 4.53 -12.68 0.22
C LEU A 26 5.68 -12.32 -0.76
N PRO A 27 5.75 -12.87 -1.99
CA PRO A 27 6.78 -12.49 -2.94
C PRO A 27 6.73 -10.98 -3.29
N LEU A 28 5.53 -10.43 -3.44
CA LEU A 28 5.33 -9.01 -3.76
C LEU A 28 5.77 -8.11 -2.58
N ILE A 29 5.38 -8.47 -1.36
CA ILE A 29 5.78 -7.76 -0.14
C ILE A 29 7.31 -7.75 -0.01
N LEU A 30 7.96 -8.90 -0.21
CA LEU A 30 9.42 -9.01 -0.11
C LEU A 30 10.15 -8.21 -1.19
N ILE A 31 9.62 -8.17 -2.42
CA ILE A 31 10.16 -7.31 -3.48
C ILE A 31 10.09 -5.85 -3.03
N GLY A 32 8.92 -5.38 -2.59
CA GLY A 32 8.73 -3.99 -2.15
C GLY A 32 9.71 -3.60 -1.02
N ILE A 33 9.89 -4.47 -0.02
CA ILE A 33 10.83 -4.20 1.08
C ILE A 33 12.28 -4.12 0.58
N ARG A 34 12.68 -4.98 -0.38
CA ARG A 34 14.06 -5.02 -0.89
C ARG A 34 14.40 -3.87 -1.83
N THR A 35 13.40 -3.36 -2.56
CA THR A 35 13.57 -2.32 -3.58
C THR A 35 13.29 -0.92 -3.04
N THR A 36 12.76 -0.81 -1.82
CA THR A 36 12.62 0.48 -1.14
C THR A 36 13.99 1.10 -0.87
N ILE A 37 14.16 2.35 -1.29
CA ILE A 37 15.35 3.15 -1.02
C ILE A 37 15.46 3.36 0.49
N LYS A 38 16.61 3.04 1.08
CA LYS A 38 16.86 3.34 2.49
C LYS A 38 17.37 4.76 2.62
N GLU A 39 16.62 5.62 3.30
CA GLU A 39 16.96 7.03 3.54
C GLU A 39 18.37 7.24 4.11
N ASP A 40 18.86 6.31 4.93
CA ASP A 40 20.20 6.38 5.54
C ASP A 40 21.35 6.22 4.51
N LEU A 41 21.10 5.55 3.40
CA LEU A 41 22.11 5.12 2.41
C LEU A 41 21.83 5.64 0.99
N ASP A 42 20.64 6.22 0.77
CA ASP A 42 20.10 6.63 -0.53
C ASP A 42 20.15 5.53 -1.62
N ILE A 43 20.20 4.27 -1.19
CA ILE A 43 20.30 3.07 -2.02
C ILE A 43 19.36 1.99 -1.48
N SER A 44 18.76 1.19 -2.37
CA SER A 44 17.94 0.05 -1.97
C SER A 44 18.78 -1.18 -1.59
N SER A 45 18.19 -2.11 -0.84
CA SER A 45 18.91 -3.33 -0.43
C SER A 45 19.17 -4.27 -1.62
N ALA A 46 18.30 -4.28 -2.62
CA ALA A 46 18.49 -5.05 -3.83
C ALA A 46 19.66 -4.49 -4.66
N GLU A 47 19.71 -3.17 -4.89
CA GLU A 47 20.80 -2.52 -5.61
C GLU A 47 22.15 -2.75 -4.91
N LEU A 48 22.20 -2.71 -3.58
CA LEU A 48 23.43 -2.99 -2.85
C LEU A 48 23.97 -4.42 -3.06
N ILE A 49 23.09 -5.40 -3.26
CA ILE A 49 23.49 -6.81 -3.44
C ILE A 49 23.89 -7.08 -4.88
N PHE A 50 23.18 -6.48 -5.84
CA PHE A 50 23.39 -6.72 -7.27
C PHE A 50 24.35 -5.73 -7.92
N ASP A 51 24.69 -4.64 -7.22
CA ASP A 51 25.53 -3.53 -7.69
C ASP A 51 25.00 -2.88 -9.00
N GLU A 52 23.71 -3.06 -9.26
CA GLU A 52 23.02 -2.58 -10.46
C GLU A 52 21.59 -2.16 -10.11
N ALA A 53 21.06 -1.18 -10.85
CA ALA A 53 19.67 -0.76 -10.78
C ALA A 53 18.74 -1.93 -11.13
N LEU A 54 17.90 -2.37 -10.18
CA LEU A 54 17.03 -3.52 -10.39
C LEU A 54 15.82 -3.13 -11.24
N THR A 55 15.62 -3.83 -12.36
CA THR A 55 14.38 -3.73 -13.15
C THR A 55 13.24 -4.49 -12.45
N LEU A 56 12.18 -3.78 -12.11
CA LEU A 56 11.02 -4.33 -11.42
C LEU A 56 9.96 -4.80 -12.41
N PRO A 57 9.14 -5.80 -12.06
CA PRO A 57 7.95 -6.16 -12.84
C PRO A 57 7.05 -4.95 -13.18
N ALA A 58 7.02 -3.95 -12.29
CA ALA A 58 6.28 -2.71 -12.49
C ALA A 58 6.87 -1.82 -13.60
N ASP A 59 8.18 -1.87 -13.85
CA ASP A 59 8.85 -1.05 -14.86
C ASP A 59 8.53 -1.51 -16.29
N PHE A 60 8.07 -2.76 -16.45
CA PHE A 60 7.60 -3.29 -17.74
C PHE A 60 6.16 -2.87 -18.06
N ILE A 61 5.44 -2.29 -17.10
CA ILE A 61 4.06 -1.85 -17.32
C ILE A 61 4.12 -0.47 -17.97
N GLU A 62 3.94 -0.41 -19.29
CA GLU A 62 3.80 0.85 -19.99
C GLU A 62 2.55 1.60 -19.50
N PRO A 63 2.64 2.90 -19.17
CA PRO A 63 1.47 3.67 -18.80
C PRO A 63 0.53 3.75 -19.99
N THR A 64 -0.60 3.04 -19.90
CA THR A 64 -1.63 3.09 -20.94
C THR A 64 -2.30 4.46 -20.90
N ASN A 65 -2.12 5.27 -21.95
CA ASN A 65 -2.86 6.52 -22.14
C ASN A 65 -4.27 6.26 -22.71
N ASP A 66 -4.81 5.06 -22.47
CA ASP A 66 -6.12 4.65 -22.93
C ASP A 66 -7.18 5.48 -22.21
N LYS A 67 -7.65 6.54 -22.88
CA LYS A 67 -8.79 7.35 -22.44
C LYS A 67 -10.11 6.56 -22.44
N ASN A 68 -10.08 5.32 -22.91
CA ASN A 68 -11.22 4.42 -23.04
C ASN A 68 -11.34 3.44 -21.85
N VAL A 69 -10.87 3.86 -20.67
CA VAL A 69 -11.23 3.16 -19.42
C VAL A 69 -12.75 3.21 -19.30
N ASN A 70 -13.39 2.05 -19.17
CA ASN A 70 -14.81 1.96 -18.88
C ASN A 70 -15.07 2.52 -17.46
N MET A 71 -15.22 3.84 -17.39
CA MET A 71 -15.44 4.60 -16.17
C MET A 71 -16.58 4.04 -15.30
N PRO A 72 -17.75 3.64 -15.85
CA PRO A 72 -18.80 3.08 -15.00
C PRO A 72 -18.42 1.75 -14.35
N GLU A 73 -17.70 0.85 -15.05
CA GLU A 73 -17.23 -0.40 -14.44
C GLU A 73 -16.12 -0.14 -13.41
N PHE A 74 -15.22 0.81 -13.68
CA PHE A 74 -14.20 1.23 -12.72
C PHE A 74 -14.83 1.76 -11.42
N ILE A 75 -15.81 2.68 -11.51
CA ILE A 75 -16.52 3.23 -10.35
C ILE A 75 -17.22 2.11 -9.57
N LYS A 76 -17.82 1.13 -10.25
CA LYS A 76 -18.47 -0.02 -9.62
C LYS A 76 -17.48 -0.88 -8.84
N VAL A 77 -16.31 -1.19 -9.42
CA VAL A 77 -15.23 -1.92 -8.74
C VAL A 77 -14.70 -1.10 -7.56
N LEU A 78 -14.48 0.19 -7.74
CA LEU A 78 -13.99 1.10 -6.70
C LEU A 78 -14.96 1.17 -5.52
N ARG A 79 -16.26 1.39 -5.77
CA ARG A 79 -17.30 1.38 -4.73
C ARG A 79 -17.35 0.04 -4.00
N LYS A 80 -17.25 -1.07 -4.72
CA LYS A 80 -17.19 -2.41 -4.11
C LYS A 80 -15.99 -2.56 -3.18
N LYS A 81 -14.81 -2.08 -3.60
CA LYS A 81 -13.59 -2.08 -2.76
C LYS A 81 -13.74 -1.19 -1.54
N ILE A 82 -14.18 0.05 -1.71
CA ILE A 82 -14.40 1.01 -0.60
C ILE A 82 -15.41 0.46 0.41
N ASN A 83 -16.51 -0.14 -0.05
CA ASN A 83 -17.50 -0.73 0.85
C ASN A 83 -16.96 -1.95 1.63
N LYS A 84 -15.94 -2.65 1.10
CA LYS A 84 -15.25 -3.74 1.81
C LYS A 84 -14.32 -3.19 2.90
N LEU A 85 -13.76 -1.99 2.70
CA LEU A 85 -12.92 -1.30 3.68
C LEU A 85 -13.81 -0.69 4.78
N ARG A 86 -14.16 -1.51 5.79
CA ARG A 86 -14.85 -0.98 6.97
C ARG A 86 -13.88 -0.13 7.79
N PRO A 87 -14.22 1.12 8.12
CA PRO A 87 -13.45 1.91 9.07
C PRO A 87 -13.42 1.16 10.41
N ILE A 88 -12.22 0.81 10.88
CA ILE A 88 -12.03 0.32 12.24
C ILE A 88 -11.95 1.57 13.12
N PRO A 89 -12.93 1.82 14.02
CA PRO A 89 -12.89 3.00 14.87
C PRO A 89 -11.63 2.95 15.73
N THR A 90 -10.66 3.80 15.41
CA THR A 90 -9.39 3.85 16.12
C THR A 90 -9.61 4.72 17.36
N ARG A 91 -9.91 4.08 18.48
CA ARG A 91 -10.06 4.67 19.83
C ARG A 91 -11.13 5.77 19.88
N THR A 92 -12.16 5.56 20.70
CA THR A 92 -13.13 6.63 21.01
C THR A 92 -12.40 7.82 21.63
N SER A 93 -12.22 8.90 20.87
CA SER A 93 -11.81 10.17 21.46
C SER A 93 -13.00 10.72 22.24
N LYS A 94 -12.79 11.01 23.52
CA LYS A 94 -13.73 11.73 24.38
C LYS A 94 -13.77 13.24 24.09
N THR A 95 -13.24 13.68 22.96
CA THR A 95 -13.42 15.07 22.52
C THR A 95 -14.72 15.15 21.74
N GLU A 96 -15.69 15.90 22.30
CA GLU A 96 -16.87 16.32 21.57
C GLU A 96 -16.44 16.89 20.22
N SER A 97 -16.94 16.29 19.13
CA SER A 97 -16.68 16.80 17.79
C SER A 97 -17.31 18.19 17.69
N TYR A 98 -16.50 19.24 17.85
CA TYR A 98 -16.92 20.59 17.54
C TYR A 98 -17.06 20.68 16.02
N LEU A 99 -18.29 20.49 15.54
CA LEU A 99 -18.66 20.79 14.16
C LEU A 99 -19.00 22.28 14.12
N PRO A 100 -18.21 23.13 13.44
CA PRO A 100 -18.56 24.51 13.23
C PRO A 100 -19.91 24.58 12.51
N THR A 101 -20.84 25.33 13.10
CA THR A 101 -22.25 25.41 12.67
C THR A 101 -22.41 25.94 11.24
N GLU A 102 -21.36 26.55 10.68
CA GLU A 102 -21.29 27.10 9.32
C GLU A 102 -21.37 26.05 8.20
N LEU A 103 -21.16 24.76 8.51
CA LEU A 103 -21.18 23.67 7.52
C LEU A 103 -22.50 22.86 7.54
N SER A 104 -23.51 23.29 8.29
CA SER A 104 -24.80 22.59 8.44
C SER A 104 -25.90 23.09 7.48
N LYS A 105 -25.56 23.72 6.36
CA LYS A 105 -26.53 24.21 5.37
C LYS A 105 -26.61 23.35 4.13
#